data_AF-A0A0K0F0G8-F1
#
_entry.id   AF-A0A0K0F0G8-F1
#
_cell.length_a   1.000
_cell.length_b   1.000
_cell.length_c   1.000
_cell.angle_alpha   90.00
_cell.angle_beta   90.00
_cell.angle_gamma   90.00
#
_symmetry.space_group_name_H-M   'P 1'
#
loop_
_entity.id
_entity.type
_entity.pdbx_description
1 polymer ?
#
loop_
_entity_poly.entity_id
_entity_poly.type
_entity_poly.pdbx_seq_one_letter_code
_entity_poly.pdbx_strand_id
1 'polypeptide(L)'
;MKYFVLLYTLFFTILEYIHAQGQVIPLERFRRLNTNNPVVRRWAREGIAVLEQQRNRTFVLVRVVSADARYELDASGTERVRRRVDSDARRVNCNRPGGCIREVFTVILKYFNGTQIINVI
;
A
#
# COMPACT_ATOMS: atom_id res chain seq x y z
N MET A 1 15.29 -3.12 46.48
CA MET A 1 14.15 -2.28 46.02
C MET A 1 14.55 -1.20 45.02
N LYS A 2 15.68 -0.48 45.17
CA LYS A 2 16.13 0.54 44.19
C LYS A 2 16.27 0.05 42.74
N TYR A 3 16.82 -1.15 42.53
CA TYR A 3 17.01 -1.69 41.18
C TYR A 3 15.71 -2.07 40.47
N PHE A 4 14.67 -2.43 41.22
CA PHE A 4 13.37 -2.81 40.63
C PHE A 4 12.68 -1.61 39.99
N VAL A 5 12.72 -0.45 40.66
CA VAL A 5 12.16 0.81 40.13
C VAL A 5 12.89 1.24 38.87
N LEU A 6 14.22 1.13 38.86
CA LEU A 6 15.05 1.45 37.69
C LEU A 6 14.76 0.53 36.51
N LEU A 7 14.59 -0.78 36.75
CA LEU A 7 14.25 -1.74 35.71
C LEU A 7 12.85 -1.49 35.13
N TYR A 8 11.91 -1.11 35.99
CA TYR A 8 10.54 -0.80 35.61
C TYR A 8 10.45 0.46 34.74
N THR A 9 11.16 1.54 35.13
CA THR A 9 11.19 2.78 34.33
C THR A 9 11.88 2.56 32.98
N LEU A 10 12.97 1.79 32.94
CA LEU A 10 13.70 1.48 31.71
C LEU A 10 12.86 0.60 30.76
N PHE A 11 12.08 -0.34 31.31
CA PHE A 11 11.16 -1.15 30.53
C PHE A 11 10.05 -0.31 29.90
N PHE A 12 9.44 0.61 30.67
CA PHE A 12 8.38 1.48 30.16
C PHE A 12 8.88 2.48 29.11
N THR A 13 10.07 3.06 29.28
CA THR A 13 10.64 3.97 28.27
C THR A 13 10.97 3.25 26.98
N ILE A 14 11.50 2.03 27.04
CA ILE A 14 11.72 1.20 25.85
C ILE A 14 10.38 0.84 25.19
N LEU A 15 9.36 0.47 25.99
CA LEU A 15 8.04 0.12 25.47
C LEU A 15 7.39 1.31 24.75
N GLU A 16 7.43 2.51 25.34
CA GLU A 16 6.92 3.75 24.75
C GLU A 16 7.69 4.13 23.47
N TYR A 17 9.02 3.99 23.49
CA TYR A 17 9.85 4.23 22.32
C TYR A 17 9.49 3.30 21.15
N ILE A 18 9.27 2.01 21.41
CA ILE A 18 8.88 1.03 20.40
C ILE A 18 7.49 1.36 19.83
N HIS A 19 6.53 1.80 20.67
CA HIS A 19 5.19 2.19 20.19
C HIS A 19 5.22 3.47 19.34
N ALA A 20 6.11 4.41 19.65
CA ALA A 20 6.27 5.65 18.87
C ALA A 20 6.85 5.39 17.47
N GLN A 21 7.74 4.40 17.32
CA GLN A 21 8.37 4.06 16.02
C GLN A 21 7.44 3.35 15.01
N GLY A 22 6.18 3.10 15.36
CA GLY A 22 5.21 2.48 14.44
C GLY A 22 4.19 3.45 13.83
N GLN A 23 4.17 4.72 14.27
CA GLN A 23 3.07 5.62 13.94
C GLN A 23 3.31 6.35 12.61
N VAL A 24 2.36 6.16 11.69
CA VAL A 24 2.31 6.87 10.42
C VAL A 24 1.34 8.04 10.59
N ILE A 25 1.83 9.27 10.40
CA ILE A 25 1.02 10.47 10.61
C ILE A 25 0.45 10.93 9.26
N PRO A 26 -0.89 10.95 9.09
CA PRO A 26 -1.48 11.49 7.87
C PRO A 26 -1.38 13.02 7.87
N LEU A 27 -0.78 13.59 6.81
CA LEU A 27 -0.66 15.04 6.66
C LEU A 27 -1.93 15.66 6.05
N GLU A 28 -2.70 14.87 5.31
CA GLU A 28 -3.92 15.30 4.66
C GLU A 28 -4.98 14.18 4.62
N ARG A 29 -6.16 14.47 4.06
CA ARG A 29 -7.15 13.43 3.74
C ARG A 29 -6.84 12.80 2.38
N PHE A 30 -7.36 11.61 2.12
CA PHE A 30 -7.28 11.02 0.79
C PHE A 30 -7.95 11.91 -0.24
N ARG A 31 -7.21 12.17 -1.33
CA ARG A 31 -7.69 12.87 -2.49
C ARG A 31 -7.96 11.87 -3.61
N ARG A 32 -9.18 11.92 -4.15
CA ARG A 32 -9.58 11.14 -5.33
C ARG A 32 -8.80 11.57 -6.56
N LEU A 33 -8.25 10.61 -7.28
CA LEU A 33 -7.53 10.81 -8.52
C LEU A 33 -8.39 10.41 -9.72
N ASN A 34 -8.06 10.97 -10.88
CA ASN A 34 -8.70 10.59 -12.14
C ASN A 34 -8.23 9.19 -12.55
N THR A 35 -9.16 8.23 -12.62
CA THR A 35 -8.89 6.83 -12.98
C THR A 35 -8.42 6.64 -14.42
N ASN A 36 -8.75 7.58 -15.31
CA ASN A 36 -8.29 7.57 -16.70
C ASN A 36 -6.87 8.13 -16.89
N ASN A 37 -6.26 8.69 -15.83
CA ASN A 37 -4.91 9.22 -15.91
C ASN A 37 -3.92 8.09 -16.22
N PRO A 38 -3.03 8.23 -17.23
CA PRO A 38 -2.07 7.18 -17.61
C PRO A 38 -1.14 6.77 -16.48
N VAL A 39 -0.84 7.68 -15.55
CA VAL A 39 -0.01 7.39 -14.37
C VAL A 39 -0.75 6.46 -13.40
N VAL A 40 -2.04 6.70 -13.17
CA VAL A 40 -2.88 5.84 -12.32
C VAL A 40 -3.04 4.45 -12.94
N ARG A 41 -3.24 4.39 -14.27
CA ARG A 41 -3.30 3.12 -14.99
C ARG A 41 -1.98 2.35 -14.92
N ARG A 42 -0.83 3.05 -14.90
CA ARG A 42 0.48 2.42 -14.70
C ARG A 42 0.58 1.77 -13.32
N TRP A 43 0.17 2.45 -12.26
CA TRP A 43 0.14 1.89 -10.91
C TRP A 43 -0.73 0.64 -10.79
N ALA A 44 -1.91 0.64 -11.42
CA ALA A 44 -2.76 -0.55 -11.47
C ALA A 44 -2.06 -1.72 -12.18
N ARG A 45 -1.35 -1.47 -13.28
CA ARG A 45 -0.57 -2.51 -13.98
C ARG A 45 0.60 -3.03 -13.13
N GLU A 46 1.29 -2.16 -12.40
CA GLU A 46 2.36 -2.56 -11.48
C GLU A 46 1.82 -3.48 -10.38
N GLY A 47 0.66 -3.16 -9.80
CA GLY A 47 -0.02 -4.03 -8.83
C GLY A 47 -0.45 -5.37 -9.43
N ILE A 48 -1.01 -5.36 -10.63
CA ILE A 48 -1.36 -6.59 -11.35
C ILE A 48 -0.13 -7.44 -11.64
N ALA A 49 1.00 -6.84 -12.04
CA ALA A 49 2.25 -7.59 -12.28
C ALA A 49 2.75 -8.29 -11.02
N VAL A 50 2.60 -7.67 -9.84
CA VAL A 50 2.90 -8.33 -8.55
C VAL A 50 1.93 -9.50 -8.31
N LEU A 51 0.64 -9.33 -8.59
CA LEU A 51 -0.35 -10.42 -8.49
C LEU A 51 -0.01 -11.58 -9.43
N GLU A 52 0.43 -11.28 -10.66
CA GLU A 52 0.85 -12.28 -11.64
C GLU A 52 1.98 -13.15 -11.09
N GLN A 53 2.99 -12.51 -10.48
CA GLN A 53 4.11 -13.19 -9.84
C GLN A 53 3.65 -14.04 -8.65
N GLN A 54 2.80 -13.50 -7.76
CA GLN A 54 2.30 -14.22 -6.59
C GLN A 54 1.43 -15.44 -6.94
N ARG A 55 0.69 -15.38 -8.06
CA ARG A 55 -0.26 -16.43 -8.46
C ARG A 55 0.27 -17.32 -9.57
N ASN A 56 1.44 -17.02 -10.13
CA ASN A 56 2.02 -17.65 -11.32
C ASN A 56 0.99 -17.77 -12.47
N ARG A 57 0.27 -16.69 -12.75
CA ARG A 57 -0.79 -16.61 -13.76
C ARG A 57 -0.81 -15.25 -14.41
N THR A 58 -1.15 -15.19 -15.70
CA THR A 58 -1.22 -13.92 -16.45
C THR A 58 -2.57 -13.24 -16.31
N PHE A 59 -2.54 -11.94 -16.08
CA PHE A 59 -3.70 -11.08 -15.88
C PHE A 59 -3.58 -9.81 -16.73
N VAL A 60 -4.70 -9.32 -17.24
CA VAL A 60 -4.76 -8.09 -18.05
C VAL A 60 -5.63 -7.08 -17.32
N LEU A 61 -5.14 -5.85 -17.19
CA LEU A 61 -5.93 -4.74 -16.68
C LEU A 61 -7.15 -4.49 -17.55
N VAL A 62 -8.34 -4.61 -16.97
CA VAL A 62 -9.62 -4.27 -17.61
C VAL A 62 -9.90 -2.79 -17.42
N ARG A 63 -9.97 -2.34 -16.16
CA ARG A 63 -10.23 -0.96 -15.79
C ARG A 63 -9.68 -0.63 -14.42
N VAL A 64 -9.51 0.66 -14.15
CA VAL A 64 -9.28 1.17 -12.79
C VAL A 64 -10.63 1.63 -12.23
N VAL A 65 -11.04 1.06 -11.10
CA VAL A 65 -12.30 1.35 -10.42
C VAL A 65 -12.16 2.60 -9.57
N SER A 66 -11.05 2.68 -8.81
CA SER A 66 -10.81 3.76 -7.88
C SER A 66 -9.32 4.06 -7.78
N ALA A 67 -8.98 5.31 -7.48
CA ALA A 67 -7.62 5.70 -7.18
C ALA A 67 -7.64 6.88 -6.20
N ASP A 68 -6.91 6.74 -5.10
CA ASP A 68 -6.83 7.73 -4.04
C ASP A 68 -5.36 7.90 -3.63
N ALA A 69 -4.96 9.13 -3.30
CA ALA A 69 -3.62 9.41 -2.79
C ALA A 69 -3.64 10.36 -1.59
N ARG A 70 -2.63 10.25 -0.74
CA ARG A 70 -2.44 11.08 0.45
C ARG A 70 -0.95 11.22 0.78
N TYR A 71 -0.53 12.41 1.22
CA TYR A 71 0.75 12.61 1.91
C TYR A 71 0.72 12.13 3.38
N GLU A 72 1.76 11.41 3.78
CA GLU A 72 1.94 10.85 5.12
C GLU A 72 3.40 11.02 5.57
N LEU A 73 3.62 11.14 6.87
CA LEU A 73 4.94 10.98 7.48
C LEU A 73 5.08 9.54 7.96
N ASP A 74 6.18 8.90 7.55
CA ASP A 74 6.59 7.61 8.10
C ASP A 74 7.13 7.78 9.53
N ALA A 75 7.35 6.67 10.23
CA ALA A 75 7.84 6.70 11.60
C ALA A 75 9.23 7.34 11.78
N SER A 76 10.02 7.41 10.71
CA SER A 76 11.30 8.12 10.66
C SER A 76 11.16 9.63 10.42
N GLY A 77 9.93 10.17 10.36
CA GLY A 77 9.67 11.55 9.98
C GLY A 77 9.90 11.85 8.50
N THR A 78 10.02 10.81 7.65
CA THR A 78 10.19 11.00 6.20
C THR A 78 8.84 11.12 5.52
N GLU A 79 8.66 12.16 4.70
CA GLU A 79 7.46 12.31 3.88
C GLU A 79 7.38 11.23 2.79
N ARG A 80 6.17 10.68 2.63
CA ARG A 80 5.84 9.74 1.57
C ARG A 80 4.42 9.96 1.06
N VAL A 81 4.16 9.54 -0.17
CA VAL A 81 2.81 9.52 -0.73
C VAL A 81 2.28 8.10 -0.69
N ARG A 82 1.19 7.89 0.05
CA ARG A 82 0.43 6.64 -0.01
C ARG A 82 -0.62 6.72 -1.10
N ARG A 83 -0.64 5.73 -1.96
CA ARG A 83 -1.60 5.59 -3.07
C ARG A 83 -2.36 4.29 -2.91
N ARG A 84 -3.66 4.34 -3.13
CA ARG A 84 -4.56 3.18 -3.16
C ARG A 84 -5.18 3.14 -4.54
N VAL A 85 -5.12 1.98 -5.18
CA VAL A 85 -5.63 1.80 -6.54
C VAL A 85 -6.42 0.50 -6.57
N ASP A 86 -7.70 0.63 -6.89
CA ASP A 86 -8.60 -0.51 -7.06
C ASP A 86 -8.79 -0.72 -8.55
N SER A 87 -8.57 -1.95 -9.01
CA SER A 87 -8.64 -2.26 -10.43
C SER A 87 -9.24 -3.63 -10.69
N ASP A 88 -9.81 -3.80 -11.87
CA ASP A 88 -10.29 -5.08 -12.34
C ASP A 88 -9.25 -5.69 -13.27
N ALA A 89 -8.84 -6.93 -12.99
CA ALA A 89 -7.91 -7.69 -13.79
C ALA A 89 -8.58 -8.95 -14.32
N ARG A 90 -8.43 -9.22 -15.62
CA ARG A 90 -8.95 -10.42 -16.28
C ARG A 90 -7.84 -11.43 -16.49
N ARG A 91 -8.04 -12.67 -16.09
CA ARG A 91 -7.12 -13.76 -16.44
C ARG A 91 -7.18 -14.05 -17.95
N VAL A 92 -6.02 -14.15 -18.60
CA VAL A 92 -5.90 -14.37 -20.05
C VAL A 92 -6.51 -15.72 -20.48
N ASN A 93 -6.15 -16.82 -19.82
CA ASN A 93 -6.55 -18.18 -20.20
C ASN A 93 -7.85 -18.63 -19.53
N CYS A 94 -8.85 -17.75 -19.46
CA CYS A 94 -10.06 -18.02 -18.72
C CYS A 94 -11.28 -18.09 -19.65
N ASN A 95 -11.84 -19.30 -19.76
CA ASN A 95 -12.90 -19.66 -20.71
C ASN A 95 -14.32 -19.36 -20.20
N ARG A 96 -14.48 -18.91 -18.94
CA ARG A 96 -15.80 -18.67 -18.32
C ARG A 96 -16.06 -17.17 -18.10
N PRO A 97 -16.88 -16.50 -18.91
CA PRO A 97 -16.98 -15.04 -18.97
C PRO A 97 -17.21 -14.32 -17.62
N GLY A 98 -17.95 -14.92 -16.67
CA GLY A 98 -18.24 -14.31 -15.37
C GLY A 98 -17.22 -14.56 -14.23
N GLY A 99 -16.33 -15.55 -14.36
CA GLY A 99 -15.40 -15.93 -13.28
C GLY A 99 -13.96 -15.47 -13.48
N CYS A 100 -13.69 -14.76 -14.57
CA CYS A 100 -12.33 -14.42 -15.02
C CYS A 100 -11.83 -13.07 -14.52
N ILE A 101 -12.73 -12.21 -14.05
CA ILE A 101 -12.41 -10.89 -13.54
C ILE A 101 -12.15 -11.02 -12.04
N ARG A 102 -11.07 -10.37 -11.60
CA ARG A 102 -10.63 -10.29 -10.21
C ARG A 102 -10.45 -8.81 -9.90
N GLU A 103 -11.02 -8.39 -8.79
CA GLU A 103 -10.66 -7.12 -8.19
C GLU A 103 -9.24 -7.23 -7.62
N VAL A 104 -8.45 -6.18 -7.83
CA VAL A 104 -7.05 -6.07 -7.40
C VAL A 104 -6.91 -4.77 -6.63
N PHE A 105 -6.64 -4.89 -5.34
CA PHE A 105 -6.39 -3.76 -4.45
C PHE A 105 -4.89 -3.54 -4.29
N THR A 106 -4.37 -2.44 -4.84
CA THR A 106 -2.93 -2.13 -4.81
C THR A 106 -2.65 -0.94 -3.90
N VAL A 107 -1.73 -1.11 -2.95
CA VAL A 107 -1.21 -0.01 -2.14
C VAL A 107 0.25 0.24 -2.47
N ILE A 108 0.53 1.49 -2.85
CA ILE A 108 1.86 1.94 -3.26
C ILE A 108 2.31 3.06 -2.32
N LEU A 109 3.52 2.94 -1.79
CA LEU A 109 4.21 4.00 -1.07
C LEU A 109 5.27 4.61 -1.99
N LYS A 110 5.18 5.91 -2.23
CA LYS A 110 6.22 6.65 -2.93
C LYS A 110 7.01 7.48 -1.93
N TYR A 111 8.27 7.14 -1.74
CA TYR A 111 9.27 7.95 -1.06
C TYR A 111 10.01 8.84 -2.06
N PHE A 112 10.79 9.79 -1.57
CA PHE A 112 11.70 10.57 -2.43
C PHE A 112 12.70 9.66 -3.17
N ASN A 113 13.14 8.59 -2.50
CA ASN A 113 14.23 7.72 -2.97
C ASN A 113 13.74 6.50 -3.77
N GLY A 114 12.42 6.34 -3.95
CA GLY A 114 11.89 5.16 -4.62
C GLY A 114 10.40 4.91 -4.38
N THR A 115 9.89 3.85 -5.03
CA THR A 115 8.50 3.42 -4.92
C THR A 115 8.46 1.98 -4.40
N GLN A 116 7.58 1.70 -3.46
CA GLN A 116 7.37 0.38 -2.86
C GLN A 116 5.90 -0.02 -2.98
N ILE A 117 5.64 -1.26 -3.38
CA ILE A 117 4.28 -1.83 -3.41
C ILE A 117 4.15 -2.70 -2.18
N ILE A 118 3.28 -2.30 -1.25
CA ILE A 118 3.20 -2.92 0.08
C ILE A 118 2.02 -3.88 0.22
N ASN A 119 1.03 -3.79 -0.66
CA ASN A 119 -0.10 -4.70 -0.61
C ASN A 119 -0.73 -4.87 -2.00
N VAL A 120 -1.04 -6.12 -2.33
CA VAL A 120 -1.78 -6.54 -3.51
C VAL A 120 -2.69 -7.69 -3.08
N ILE A 121 -4.01 -7.46 -3.12
CA ILE A 121 -5.05 -8.44 -2.74
C ILE A 121 -5.88 -8.77 -3.97
#